data_AF-A0A0L6X2G4-F1
#
_entry.id   AF-A0A0L6X2G4-F1
#
_cell.length_a   1.000
_cell.length_b   1.000
_cell.length_c   1.000
_cell.angle_alpha   90.00
_cell.angle_beta   90.00
_cell.angle_gamma   90.00
#
_symmetry.space_group_name_H-M   'P 1'
#
loop_
_entity.id
_entity.type
_entity.pdbx_description
1 polymer ?
#
loop_
_entity_poly.entity_id
_entity_poly.type
_entity_poly.pdbx_seq_one_letter_code
_entity_poly.pdbx_strand_id
1 'polypeptide(L)'
;MKRLSRVQQASALQVTGALRTTPDDLLEVHVGLTLMNLRITKICVQAAARTSLLGSHPLCRPAEKAAQFVQRHWAPLHYILKAWGKSLGKMEVIEVVRHLLDWKCPVRVVVGEIAEEVVEREQNNKADIRIYMDGSGYKGMVGAVVVLYRGMEKEKVLRKQLGSEEDHMVYKGESVEQVLGFELLRGEMRRQRKVRTVTMGTDNQVGLRALEVRESGIARYIMDEVLEGIHKVKVVNSGMDITVCWTPGHIGIPGNEKADKEVKCTVEGKETELRGLHFLRKPLKMSKATVLATYKKQ
;
A
#
# COMPACT_ATOMS: atom_id res chain seq x y z
N MET A 1 -20.53 -29.64 -13.92
CA MET A 1 -20.01 -29.85 -12.55
C MET A 1 -20.08 -31.30 -12.09
N LYS A 2 -21.26 -31.94 -12.01
CA LYS A 2 -21.41 -33.33 -11.48
C LYS A 2 -20.43 -34.36 -12.06
N ARG A 3 -20.11 -34.30 -13.36
CA ARG A 3 -19.13 -35.21 -13.99
C ARG A 3 -17.69 -35.00 -13.50
N LEU A 4 -17.25 -33.75 -13.32
CA LEU A 4 -15.92 -33.43 -12.80
C LEU A 4 -15.80 -33.79 -11.33
N SER A 5 -16.84 -33.52 -10.53
CA SER A 5 -16.90 -33.93 -9.11
C SER A 5 -16.77 -35.45 -8.97
N ARG A 6 -17.46 -36.24 -9.81
CA ARG A 6 -17.34 -37.71 -9.79
C ARG A 6 -15.92 -38.21 -10.06
N VAL A 7 -15.18 -37.55 -10.95
CA VAL A 7 -13.78 -37.91 -11.23
C VAL A 7 -12.90 -37.64 -9.99
N GLN A 8 -13.05 -36.48 -9.38
CA GLN A 8 -12.29 -36.12 -8.18
C GLN A 8 -12.65 -37.02 -6.98
N GLN A 9 -13.95 -37.32 -6.81
CA GLN A 9 -14.46 -38.24 -5.80
C GLN A 9 -13.90 -39.66 -5.97
N ALA A 10 -13.85 -40.18 -7.20
CA ALA A 10 -13.29 -41.50 -7.49
C ALA A 10 -11.80 -41.58 -7.07
N SER A 11 -11.02 -40.53 -7.36
CA SER A 11 -9.63 -40.44 -6.90
C SER A 11 -9.54 -40.31 -5.37
N ALA A 12 -10.38 -39.49 -4.74
CA ALA A 12 -10.39 -39.32 -3.28
C ALA A 12 -10.72 -40.63 -2.55
N LEU A 13 -11.70 -41.39 -3.04
CA LEU A 13 -12.05 -42.73 -2.52
C LEU A 13 -10.90 -43.72 -2.66
N GLN A 14 -10.16 -43.70 -3.77
CA GLN A 14 -9.00 -44.57 -3.95
C GLN A 14 -7.86 -44.22 -2.99
N VAL A 15 -7.63 -42.93 -2.72
CA VAL A 15 -6.58 -42.49 -1.80
C VAL A 15 -6.92 -42.79 -0.35
N THR A 16 -8.17 -42.59 0.07
CA THR A 16 -8.59 -42.79 1.47
C THR A 16 -9.01 -44.22 1.78
N GLY A 17 -9.33 -45.03 0.77
CA GLY A 17 -9.95 -46.34 0.95
C GLY A 17 -11.36 -46.28 1.56
N ALA A 18 -12.00 -45.11 1.57
CA ALA A 18 -13.30 -44.90 2.19
C ALA A 18 -14.44 -45.57 1.42
N LEU A 19 -15.59 -45.71 2.08
CA LEU A 19 -16.79 -46.31 1.48
C LEU A 19 -17.37 -45.40 0.40
N ARG A 20 -18.00 -46.00 -0.62
CA ARG A 20 -18.69 -45.24 -1.69
C ARG A 20 -19.83 -44.35 -1.17
N THR A 21 -20.32 -44.60 0.03
CA THR A 21 -21.38 -43.83 0.69
C THR A 21 -20.84 -42.64 1.50
N THR A 22 -19.52 -42.50 1.63
CA THR A 22 -18.93 -41.39 2.37
C THR A 22 -19.20 -40.06 1.63
N PRO A 23 -19.63 -39.01 2.34
CA PRO A 23 -19.86 -37.70 1.75
C PRO A 23 -18.64 -37.14 1.00
N ASP A 24 -18.87 -36.59 -0.19
CA ASP A 24 -17.82 -36.09 -1.09
C ASP A 24 -16.99 -34.97 -0.45
N ASP A 25 -17.66 -34.06 0.25
CA ASP A 25 -17.03 -32.93 0.92
C ASP A 25 -16.09 -33.37 2.04
N LEU A 26 -16.49 -34.36 2.83
CA LEU A 26 -15.67 -34.94 3.88
C LEU A 26 -14.43 -35.64 3.33
N LEU A 27 -14.59 -36.40 2.23
CA LEU A 27 -13.49 -37.10 1.55
C LEU A 27 -12.48 -36.12 0.98
N GLU A 28 -12.96 -35.12 0.26
CA GLU A 28 -12.11 -34.13 -0.38
C GLU A 28 -11.32 -33.34 0.67
N VAL A 29 -11.93 -32.95 1.78
CA VAL A 29 -11.23 -32.30 2.91
C VAL A 29 -10.17 -33.21 3.52
N HIS A 30 -10.47 -34.50 3.74
CA HIS A 30 -9.50 -35.47 4.30
C HIS A 30 -8.26 -35.67 3.44
N VAL A 31 -8.40 -35.60 2.10
CA VAL A 31 -7.29 -35.71 1.16
C VAL A 31 -6.61 -34.36 0.91
N GLY A 32 -7.08 -33.27 1.54
CA GLY A 32 -6.57 -31.92 1.30
C GLY A 32 -6.95 -31.36 -0.07
N LEU A 33 -7.98 -31.91 -0.72
CA LEU A 33 -8.51 -31.45 -1.99
C LEU A 33 -9.55 -30.34 -1.79
N THR A 34 -9.41 -29.26 -2.53
CA THR A 34 -10.46 -28.23 -2.62
C THR A 34 -11.68 -28.77 -3.37
N LEU A 35 -12.88 -28.51 -2.82
CA LEU A 35 -14.15 -28.89 -3.46
C LEU A 35 -14.22 -28.48 -4.93
N MET A 36 -14.72 -29.35 -5.79
CA MET A 36 -14.65 -29.14 -7.25
C MET A 36 -15.30 -27.82 -7.70
N ASN A 37 -16.44 -27.45 -7.10
CA ASN A 37 -17.11 -26.16 -7.34
C ASN A 37 -16.21 -24.97 -6.97
N LEU A 38 -15.55 -25.03 -5.81
CA LEU A 38 -14.62 -24.00 -5.34
C LEU A 38 -13.37 -23.94 -6.21
N ARG A 39 -12.85 -25.09 -6.67
CA ARG A 39 -11.71 -25.16 -7.58
C ARG A 39 -12.02 -24.49 -8.92
N ILE A 40 -13.15 -24.81 -9.53
CA ILE A 40 -13.60 -24.17 -10.78
C ILE A 40 -13.76 -22.66 -10.56
N THR A 41 -14.41 -22.27 -9.46
CA THR A 41 -14.62 -20.86 -9.11
C THR A 41 -13.28 -20.13 -8.97
N LYS A 42 -12.32 -20.72 -8.26
CA LYS A 42 -10.96 -20.19 -8.12
C LYS A 42 -10.27 -19.99 -9.46
N ILE A 43 -10.37 -20.95 -10.38
CA ILE A 43 -9.80 -20.85 -11.73
C ILE A 43 -10.45 -19.70 -12.50
N CYS A 44 -11.79 -19.61 -12.49
CA CYS A 44 -12.54 -18.54 -13.14
C CYS A 44 -12.16 -17.16 -12.59
N VAL A 45 -12.09 -17.01 -11.26
CA VAL A 45 -11.71 -15.76 -10.58
C VAL A 45 -10.26 -15.40 -10.93
N GLN A 46 -9.33 -16.36 -10.94
CA GLN A 46 -7.93 -16.12 -11.33
C GLN A 46 -7.80 -15.67 -12.79
N ALA A 47 -8.55 -16.29 -13.70
CA ALA A 47 -8.56 -15.89 -15.11
C ALA A 47 -9.13 -14.46 -15.29
N ALA A 48 -10.24 -14.14 -14.59
CA ALA A 48 -10.82 -12.80 -14.58
C ALA A 48 -9.87 -11.75 -13.98
N ALA A 49 -9.20 -12.09 -12.87
CA ALA A 49 -8.20 -11.24 -12.23
C ALA A 49 -7.03 -10.94 -13.18
N ARG A 50 -6.42 -11.97 -13.78
CA ARG A 50 -5.29 -11.79 -14.71
C ARG A 50 -5.67 -10.96 -15.94
N THR A 51 -6.88 -11.12 -16.46
CA THR A 51 -7.34 -10.39 -17.64
C THR A 51 -7.73 -8.95 -17.33
N SER A 52 -8.24 -8.66 -16.12
CA SER A 52 -8.79 -7.34 -15.77
C SER A 52 -7.85 -6.43 -14.98
N LEU A 53 -6.87 -6.99 -14.25
CA LEU A 53 -6.02 -6.21 -13.32
C LEU A 53 -4.71 -5.72 -13.94
N LEU A 54 -4.17 -6.46 -14.90
CA LEU A 54 -2.93 -6.08 -15.58
C LEU A 54 -3.25 -5.03 -16.64
N GLY A 55 -3.13 -3.75 -16.27
CA GLY A 55 -3.40 -2.62 -17.17
C GLY A 55 -2.53 -2.60 -18.44
N SER A 56 -1.35 -3.22 -18.38
CA SER A 56 -0.45 -3.43 -19.53
C SER A 56 -0.91 -4.55 -20.47
N HIS A 57 -1.85 -5.40 -20.05
CA HIS A 57 -2.30 -6.54 -20.82
C HIS A 57 -3.32 -6.12 -21.90
N PRO A 58 -3.15 -6.53 -23.17
CA PRO A 58 -4.06 -6.15 -24.27
C PRO A 58 -5.53 -6.52 -24.02
N LEU A 59 -5.78 -7.57 -23.25
CA LEU A 59 -7.14 -8.04 -22.90
C LEU A 59 -7.82 -7.22 -21.79
N CYS A 60 -7.13 -6.28 -21.13
CA CYS A 60 -7.70 -5.49 -20.05
C CYS A 60 -8.90 -4.66 -20.54
N ARG A 61 -8.74 -3.89 -21.62
CA ARG A 61 -9.83 -3.10 -22.20
C ARG A 61 -11.02 -3.96 -22.68
N PRO A 62 -10.82 -5.07 -23.42
CA PRO A 62 -11.89 -6.01 -23.72
C PRO A 62 -12.58 -6.58 -22.47
N ALA A 63 -11.83 -6.90 -21.41
CA ALA A 63 -12.39 -7.45 -20.17
C ALA A 63 -13.27 -6.43 -19.43
N GLU A 64 -12.82 -5.17 -19.33
CA GLU A 64 -13.64 -4.08 -18.77
C GLU A 64 -14.94 -3.88 -19.53
N LYS A 65 -14.88 -3.93 -20.87
CA LYS A 65 -16.08 -3.88 -21.72
C LYS A 65 -16.98 -5.08 -21.51
N ALA A 66 -16.43 -6.29 -21.41
CA ALA A 66 -17.20 -7.51 -21.16
C ALA A 66 -17.82 -7.56 -19.75
N ALA A 67 -17.30 -6.81 -18.78
CA ALA A 67 -17.95 -6.64 -17.48
C ALA A 67 -19.22 -5.77 -17.55
N GLN A 68 -19.39 -5.00 -18.63
CA GLN A 68 -20.64 -4.32 -18.98
C GLN A 68 -21.43 -5.30 -19.87
N PHE A 69 -22.62 -5.74 -19.43
CA PHE A 69 -23.39 -6.70 -20.21
C PHE A 69 -23.66 -6.16 -21.61
N VAL A 70 -23.26 -6.93 -22.62
CA VAL A 70 -23.63 -6.68 -24.01
C VAL A 70 -25.13 -6.95 -24.19
N GLN A 71 -25.77 -6.24 -25.11
CA GLN A 71 -27.20 -6.35 -25.34
C GLN A 71 -27.62 -7.75 -25.84
N ARG A 72 -26.72 -8.52 -26.46
CA ARG A 72 -27.01 -9.86 -27.00
C ARG A 72 -25.83 -10.82 -26.77
N HIS A 73 -26.15 -12.11 -26.63
CA HIS A 73 -25.21 -13.25 -26.50
C HIS A 73 -24.22 -13.18 -25.34
N TRP A 74 -24.70 -13.50 -24.14
CA TRP A 74 -23.87 -13.52 -22.93
C TRP A 74 -23.00 -14.78 -22.87
N ALA A 75 -21.73 -14.64 -23.23
CA ALA A 75 -20.73 -15.69 -23.02
C ALA A 75 -20.43 -15.88 -21.51
N PRO A 76 -19.99 -17.08 -21.06
CA PRO A 76 -19.61 -17.34 -19.67
C PRO A 76 -18.65 -16.32 -19.06
N LEU A 77 -17.72 -15.78 -19.87
CA LEU A 77 -16.79 -14.74 -19.43
C LEU A 77 -17.48 -13.45 -18.99
N HIS A 78 -18.60 -13.06 -19.62
CA HIS A 78 -19.38 -11.89 -19.21
C HIS A 78 -19.94 -12.08 -17.80
N TYR A 79 -20.45 -13.27 -17.47
CA TYR A 79 -20.95 -13.56 -16.13
C TYR A 79 -19.84 -13.50 -15.08
N ILE A 80 -18.67 -14.08 -15.37
CA ILE A 80 -17.52 -14.06 -14.46
C ILE A 80 -17.01 -12.63 -14.27
N LEU A 81 -16.79 -11.88 -15.35
CA LEU A 81 -16.30 -10.50 -15.28
C LEU A 81 -17.34 -9.54 -14.68
N LYS A 82 -18.64 -9.80 -14.84
CA LYS A 82 -19.68 -9.04 -14.15
C LYS A 82 -19.66 -9.29 -12.66
N ALA A 83 -19.56 -10.55 -12.25
CA ALA A 83 -19.57 -10.96 -10.85
C ALA A 83 -18.32 -10.45 -10.10
N TRP A 84 -17.15 -10.46 -10.76
CA TRP A 84 -15.86 -10.20 -10.10
C TRP A 84 -15.11 -8.96 -10.62
N GLY A 85 -15.30 -8.53 -11.85
CA GLY A 85 -14.48 -7.49 -12.50
C GLY A 85 -14.52 -6.12 -11.79
N LYS A 86 -15.69 -5.70 -11.30
CA LYS A 86 -15.82 -4.42 -10.57
C LYS A 86 -15.14 -4.44 -9.20
N SER A 87 -15.16 -5.56 -8.49
CA SER A 87 -14.48 -5.69 -7.19
C SER A 87 -12.97 -5.87 -7.38
N LEU A 88 -12.55 -6.52 -8.47
CA LEU A 88 -11.14 -6.64 -8.85
C LEU A 88 -10.51 -5.27 -9.10
N GLY A 89 -11.18 -4.32 -9.74
CA GLY A 89 -10.63 -2.96 -9.91
C GLY A 89 -10.27 -2.21 -8.63
N LYS A 90 -10.81 -2.63 -7.47
CA LYS A 90 -10.46 -2.10 -6.15
C LYS A 90 -9.26 -2.81 -5.51
N MET A 91 -8.84 -3.96 -6.03
CA MET A 91 -7.70 -4.72 -5.51
C MET A 91 -6.39 -4.14 -6.00
N GLU A 92 -5.35 -4.33 -5.18
CA GLU A 92 -3.98 -4.03 -5.58
C GLU A 92 -3.53 -4.92 -6.75
N VAL A 93 -2.64 -4.36 -7.57
CA VAL A 93 -1.93 -5.10 -8.62
C VAL A 93 -0.51 -5.29 -8.11
N ILE A 94 -0.08 -6.53 -7.98
CA ILE A 94 1.29 -6.86 -7.60
C ILE A 94 2.04 -7.15 -8.90
N GLU A 95 2.98 -6.27 -9.26
CA GLU A 95 3.83 -6.49 -10.43
C GLU A 95 4.73 -7.72 -10.21
N VAL A 96 5.05 -8.45 -11.28
CA VAL A 96 5.95 -9.62 -11.15
C VAL A 96 7.39 -9.17 -10.91
N VAL A 97 7.80 -8.11 -11.58
CA VAL A 97 9.11 -7.47 -11.44
C VAL A 97 8.87 -6.00 -11.19
N ARG A 98 9.26 -5.51 -10.01
CA ARG A 98 9.08 -4.12 -9.60
C ARG A 98 10.28 -3.25 -9.98
N HIS A 99 11.49 -3.76 -9.74
CA HIS A 99 12.74 -3.06 -10.03
C HIS A 99 13.74 -3.97 -10.73
N LEU A 100 14.58 -3.39 -11.58
CA LEU A 100 15.69 -4.09 -12.23
C LEU A 100 16.81 -4.43 -11.23
N LEU A 101 17.66 -5.38 -11.59
CA LEU A 101 18.76 -5.89 -10.74
C LEU A 101 19.83 -4.85 -10.38
N ASP A 102 19.89 -3.73 -11.09
CA ASP A 102 20.82 -2.63 -10.87
C ASP A 102 20.17 -1.43 -10.15
N TRP A 103 18.86 -1.48 -9.88
CA TRP A 103 18.12 -0.39 -9.25
C TRP A 103 18.62 -0.07 -7.83
N LYS A 104 18.92 1.19 -7.56
CA LYS A 104 19.27 1.66 -6.22
C LYS A 104 18.25 2.68 -5.75
N CYS A 105 17.99 2.69 -4.44
CA CYS A 105 17.13 3.69 -3.85
C CYS A 105 17.71 5.09 -4.12
N PRO A 106 16.92 6.03 -4.67
CA PRO A 106 17.38 7.39 -5.00
C PRO A 106 17.65 8.30 -3.78
N VAL A 107 17.33 7.82 -2.58
CA VAL A 107 17.57 8.50 -1.30
C VAL A 107 18.42 7.62 -0.40
N ARG A 108 19.12 8.25 0.55
CA ARG A 108 19.81 7.51 1.61
C ARG A 108 18.79 7.10 2.65
N VAL A 109 18.73 5.81 2.99
CA VAL A 109 17.88 5.28 4.05
C VAL A 109 18.76 4.93 5.25
N VAL A 110 18.37 5.36 6.45
CA VAL A 110 19.11 5.08 7.70
C VAL A 110 18.16 4.44 8.71
N VAL A 111 18.42 3.17 9.04
CA VAL A 111 17.64 2.37 9.99
C VAL A 111 18.58 1.66 10.95
N GLY A 112 18.18 1.51 12.21
CA GLY A 112 18.89 0.68 13.19
C GLY A 112 19.91 1.40 14.06
N GLU A 113 19.84 2.73 14.14
CA GLU A 113 20.55 3.51 15.16
C GLU A 113 19.88 3.31 16.52
N ILE A 114 20.65 3.38 17.60
CA ILE A 114 20.11 3.37 18.96
C ILE A 114 19.52 4.76 19.26
N ALA A 115 18.52 4.84 20.13
CA ALA A 115 17.82 6.09 20.45
C ALA A 115 18.76 7.26 20.78
N GLU A 116 19.82 7.02 21.55
CA GLU A 116 20.81 8.03 21.93
C GLU A 116 21.56 8.59 20.72
N GLU A 117 21.96 7.74 19.77
CA GLU A 117 22.64 8.14 18.53
C GLU A 117 21.73 9.00 17.65
N VAL A 118 20.43 8.67 17.62
CA VAL A 118 19.44 9.47 16.88
C VAL A 118 19.31 10.86 17.50
N VAL A 119 19.24 10.95 18.83
CA VAL A 119 19.16 12.24 19.53
C VAL A 119 20.40 13.10 19.24
N GLU A 120 21.59 12.53 19.31
CA GLU A 120 22.84 13.24 19.00
C GLU A 120 22.87 13.72 17.53
N ARG A 121 22.43 12.87 16.59
CA ARG A 121 22.31 13.25 15.18
C ARG A 121 21.33 14.40 14.98
N GLU A 122 20.16 14.35 15.60
CA GLU A 122 19.14 15.40 15.48
C GLU A 122 19.61 16.72 16.11
N GLN A 123 20.33 16.68 17.23
CA GLN A 123 20.93 17.87 17.84
C GLN A 123 21.97 18.53 16.90
N ASN A 124 22.73 17.71 16.18
CA ASN A 124 23.74 18.17 15.23
C ASN A 124 23.20 18.38 13.80
N ASN A 125 21.89 18.23 13.58
CA ASN A 125 21.29 18.26 12.25
C ASN A 125 21.24 19.68 11.66
N LYS A 126 22.16 19.94 10.73
CA LYS A 126 22.27 21.22 9.98
C LYS A 126 21.64 21.17 8.59
N ALA A 127 20.73 20.23 8.32
CA ALA A 127 20.04 20.18 7.04
C ALA A 127 19.25 21.46 6.76
N ASP A 128 19.20 21.87 5.49
CA ASP A 128 18.45 23.07 5.07
C ASP A 128 16.95 22.91 5.36
N ILE A 129 16.44 21.69 5.22
CA ILE A 129 15.07 21.29 5.54
C ILE A 129 15.07 20.02 6.39
N ARG A 130 14.27 20.04 7.46
CA ARG A 130 13.98 18.86 8.28
C ARG A 130 12.48 18.57 8.22
N ILE A 131 12.12 17.33 7.94
CA ILE A 131 10.73 16.90 7.84
C ILE A 131 10.53 15.80 8.86
N TYR A 132 9.45 15.88 9.63
CA TYR A 132 9.02 14.82 10.55
C TYR A 132 7.64 14.35 10.12
N MET A 133 7.46 13.05 10.06
CA MET A 133 6.27 12.41 9.51
C MET A 133 5.73 11.44 10.55
N ASP A 134 4.41 11.40 10.67
CA ASP A 134 3.72 10.46 11.54
C ASP A 134 2.35 10.11 10.98
N GLY A 135 1.91 8.89 11.25
CA GLY A 135 0.74 8.25 10.69
C GLY A 135 0.17 7.29 11.73
N SER A 136 -0.99 7.64 12.29
CA SER A 136 -1.60 6.85 13.34
C SER A 136 -3.09 6.61 13.11
N GLY A 137 -3.54 5.44 13.58
CA GLY A 137 -4.95 5.18 13.86
C GLY A 137 -5.30 5.75 15.23
N TYR A 138 -6.27 6.63 15.30
CA TYR A 138 -6.79 7.17 16.56
C TYR A 138 -8.32 7.21 16.50
N LYS A 139 -8.99 6.76 17.58
CA LYS A 139 -10.46 6.72 17.69
C LYS A 139 -11.16 6.09 16.46
N GLY A 140 -10.57 5.07 15.84
CA GLY A 140 -11.15 4.37 14.69
C GLY A 140 -10.97 5.07 13.34
N MET A 141 -10.17 6.13 13.27
CA MET A 141 -9.82 6.87 12.05
C MET A 141 -8.31 6.90 11.86
N VAL A 142 -7.86 6.85 10.61
CA VAL A 142 -6.43 6.97 10.27
C VAL A 142 -6.12 8.36 9.75
N GLY A 143 -5.11 8.98 10.35
CA GLY A 143 -4.52 10.24 9.92
C GLY A 143 -3.06 10.06 9.49
N ALA A 144 -2.59 10.97 8.65
CA ALA A 144 -1.19 11.13 8.30
C ALA A 144 -0.82 12.61 8.35
N VAL A 145 0.34 12.91 8.92
CA VAL A 145 0.84 14.27 9.14
C VAL A 145 2.29 14.39 8.73
N VAL A 146 2.62 15.59 8.24
CA VAL A 146 3.97 15.99 7.93
C VAL A 146 4.22 17.37 8.49
N VAL A 147 5.30 17.50 9.25
CA VAL A 147 5.79 18.77 9.78
C VAL A 147 7.13 19.09 9.13
N LEU A 148 7.18 20.18 8.37
CA LEU A 148 8.40 20.66 7.71
C LEU A 148 8.95 21.87 8.46
N TYR A 149 10.22 21.78 8.83
CA TYR A 149 11.02 22.86 9.38
C TYR A 149 12.05 23.32 8.36
N ARG A 150 12.20 24.65 8.25
CA ARG A 150 13.26 25.29 7.49
C ARG A 150 13.99 26.29 8.37
N GLY A 151 15.25 26.01 8.69
CA GLY A 151 16.00 26.78 9.68
C GLY A 151 15.27 26.82 11.03
N MET A 152 15.25 27.98 11.69
CA MET A 152 14.57 28.18 12.99
C MET A 152 13.18 28.83 12.88
N GLU A 153 12.74 29.27 11.69
CA GLU A 153 11.67 30.30 11.61
C GLU A 153 10.35 29.87 10.98
N LYS A 154 10.31 28.86 10.09
CA LYS A 154 9.08 28.52 9.36
C LYS A 154 8.73 27.04 9.44
N GLU A 155 7.70 26.76 10.24
CA GLU A 155 7.00 25.48 10.29
C GLU A 155 5.89 25.45 9.23
N LYS A 156 5.79 24.35 8.50
CA LYS A 156 4.61 24.02 7.69
C LYS A 156 4.10 22.66 8.10
N VAL A 157 2.83 22.60 8.48
CA VAL A 157 2.16 21.35 8.80
C VAL A 157 1.17 21.01 7.70
N LEU A 158 1.24 19.77 7.24
CA LEU A 158 0.32 19.21 6.28
C LEU A 158 -0.37 18.00 6.91
N ARG A 159 -1.70 18.06 6.96
CA ARG A 159 -2.55 17.08 7.64
C ARG A 159 -3.50 16.42 6.65
N LYS A 160 -3.64 15.11 6.72
CA LYS A 160 -4.57 14.35 5.89
C LYS A 160 -5.26 13.26 6.69
N GLN A 161 -6.59 13.30 6.69
CA GLN A 161 -7.40 12.18 7.16
C GLN A 161 -7.61 11.21 5.99
N LEU A 162 -7.37 9.92 6.23
CA LEU A 162 -7.46 8.87 5.20
C LEU A 162 -8.80 8.15 5.23
N GLY A 163 -9.43 8.05 6.40
CA GLY A 163 -10.73 7.40 6.58
C GLY A 163 -10.74 6.55 7.85
N SER A 164 -11.67 5.59 7.93
CA SER A 164 -11.74 4.66 9.06
C SER A 164 -10.58 3.65 9.05
N GLU A 165 -10.14 3.22 10.23
CA GLU A 165 -9.18 2.12 10.42
C GLU A 165 -9.64 0.79 9.77
N GLU A 166 -10.95 0.61 9.57
CA GLU A 166 -11.50 -0.59 8.93
C GLU A 166 -11.22 -0.63 7.43
N ASP A 167 -11.29 0.53 6.76
CA ASP A 167 -11.06 0.69 5.32
C ASP A 167 -9.56 0.91 5.00
N HIS A 168 -8.87 1.53 5.96
CA HIS A 168 -7.48 1.93 5.86
C HIS A 168 -6.72 1.37 7.06
N MET A 169 -6.16 0.16 6.93
CA MET A 169 -5.28 -0.37 7.99
C MET A 169 -4.15 0.62 8.27
N VAL A 170 -3.71 0.72 9.53
CA VAL A 170 -2.65 1.62 10.04
C VAL A 170 -1.40 1.65 9.14
N TYR A 171 -1.00 0.50 8.59
CA TYR A 171 0.08 0.39 7.59
C TYR A 171 -0.05 1.36 6.40
N LYS A 172 -1.29 1.62 5.94
CA LYS A 172 -1.55 2.59 4.88
C LYS A 172 -1.32 4.03 5.38
N GLY A 173 -1.63 4.33 6.64
CA GLY A 173 -1.36 5.64 7.25
C GLY A 173 0.12 5.99 7.27
N GLU A 174 0.92 5.10 7.85
CA GLU A 174 2.37 5.28 7.97
C GLU A 174 3.12 5.27 6.63
N SER A 175 2.53 4.70 5.57
CA SER A 175 3.11 4.78 4.21
C SER A 175 2.67 6.05 3.48
N VAL A 176 1.44 6.52 3.75
CA VAL A 176 0.90 7.74 3.14
C VAL A 176 1.58 8.99 3.68
N GLU A 177 2.00 9.03 4.95
CA GLU A 177 2.79 10.14 5.49
C GLU A 177 4.04 10.45 4.64
N GLN A 178 4.69 9.42 4.10
CA GLN A 178 5.89 9.58 3.27
C GLN A 178 5.52 10.21 1.92
N VAL A 179 4.41 9.78 1.31
CA VAL A 179 3.87 10.39 0.09
C VAL A 179 3.57 11.87 0.32
N LEU A 180 2.96 12.20 1.46
CA LEU A 180 2.70 13.58 1.86
C LEU A 180 4.00 14.37 2.07
N GLY A 181 5.02 13.72 2.65
CA GLY A 181 6.33 14.32 2.92
C GLY A 181 7.03 14.77 1.66
N PHE A 182 7.10 13.88 0.66
CA PHE A 182 7.71 14.21 -0.63
C PHE A 182 6.88 15.21 -1.44
N GLU A 183 5.56 15.19 -1.34
CA GLU A 183 4.72 16.19 -2.00
C GLU A 183 4.93 17.60 -1.39
N LEU A 184 5.00 17.69 -0.06
CA LEU A 184 5.28 18.94 0.64
C LEU A 184 6.67 19.48 0.27
N LEU A 185 7.68 18.60 0.26
CA LEU A 185 9.04 18.94 -0.15
C LEU A 185 9.07 19.45 -1.58
N ARG A 186 8.41 18.75 -2.52
CA ARG A 186 8.30 19.17 -3.93
C ARG A 186 7.69 20.57 -4.06
N GLY A 187 6.63 20.84 -3.31
CA GLY A 187 5.97 22.15 -3.26
C GLY A 187 6.88 23.26 -2.71
N GLU A 188 7.77 22.94 -1.77
CA GLU A 188 8.76 23.88 -1.25
C GLU A 188 9.89 24.15 -2.26
N MET A 189 10.36 23.11 -2.97
CA MET A 189 11.42 23.23 -3.98
C MET A 189 11.01 24.10 -5.18
N ARG A 190 9.75 24.02 -5.58
CA ARG A 190 9.22 24.90 -6.65
C ARG A 190 9.25 26.37 -6.28
N ARG A 191 9.14 26.69 -4.98
CA ARG A 191 9.14 28.07 -4.49
C ARG A 191 10.56 28.59 -4.26
N GLN A 192 11.49 27.74 -3.84
CA GLN A 192 12.83 28.17 -3.46
C GLN A 192 13.90 27.13 -3.84
N ARG A 193 14.85 27.52 -4.70
CA ARG A 193 15.86 26.62 -5.30
C ARG A 193 17.17 26.46 -4.50
N LYS A 194 17.32 27.11 -3.34
CA LYS A 194 18.56 27.08 -2.54
C LYS A 194 18.55 26.00 -1.45
N VAL A 195 18.11 24.79 -1.77
CA VAL A 195 18.08 23.68 -0.82
C VAL A 195 18.96 22.57 -1.35
N ARG A 196 19.97 22.18 -0.57
CA ARG A 196 20.93 21.13 -0.90
C ARG A 196 20.72 19.90 -0.04
N THR A 197 20.40 20.06 1.24
CA THR A 197 20.31 18.94 2.19
C THR A 197 18.93 18.85 2.83
N VAL A 198 18.37 17.64 2.85
CA VAL A 198 17.07 17.35 3.45
C VAL A 198 17.15 16.10 4.30
N THR A 199 16.63 16.18 5.53
CA THR A 199 16.44 15.02 6.41
C THR A 199 14.95 14.80 6.65
N MET A 200 14.50 13.56 6.56
CA MET A 200 13.11 13.16 6.78
C MET A 200 13.04 12.06 7.83
N GLY A 201 12.47 12.37 9.00
CA GLY A 201 12.27 11.43 10.12
C GLY A 201 10.88 10.79 10.10
N THR A 202 10.84 9.48 10.39
CA THR A 202 9.62 8.69 10.65
C THR A 202 9.95 7.62 11.69
N ASP A 203 8.98 7.27 12.53
CA ASP A 203 9.11 6.16 13.47
C ASP A 203 8.86 4.78 12.82
N ASN A 204 8.29 4.75 11.60
CA ASN A 204 7.99 3.54 10.87
C ASN A 204 9.22 2.91 10.21
N GLN A 205 9.96 2.11 10.98
CA GLN A 205 11.10 1.33 10.48
C GLN A 205 10.71 0.39 9.32
N VAL A 206 9.49 -0.16 9.33
CA VAL A 206 9.04 -1.10 8.31
C VAL A 206 8.86 -0.37 6.97
N GLY A 207 8.26 0.81 6.99
CA GLY A 207 8.13 1.68 5.82
C GLY A 207 9.49 2.10 5.25
N LEU A 208 10.45 2.45 6.11
CA LEU A 208 11.81 2.78 5.68
C LEU A 208 12.51 1.61 4.98
N ARG A 209 12.50 0.42 5.59
CA ARG A 209 13.10 -0.77 4.99
C ARG A 209 12.41 -1.12 3.66
N ALA A 210 11.10 -0.89 3.56
CA ALA A 210 10.35 -1.16 2.34
C ALA A 210 10.76 -0.27 1.16
N LEU A 211 11.42 0.87 1.38
CA LEU A 211 12.01 1.70 0.30
C LEU A 211 13.20 1.02 -0.38
N GLU A 212 13.94 0.17 0.35
CA GLU A 212 15.11 -0.54 -0.19
C GLU A 212 14.74 -1.90 -0.80
N VAL A 213 13.54 -2.41 -0.50
CA VAL A 213 13.09 -3.71 -0.99
C VAL A 213 12.77 -3.66 -2.48
N ARG A 214 13.56 -4.41 -3.25
CA ARG A 214 13.42 -4.57 -4.71
C ARG A 214 12.29 -5.48 -5.15
N GLU A 215 11.94 -6.44 -4.31
CA GLU A 215 10.98 -7.48 -4.65
C GLU A 215 9.56 -6.91 -4.82
N SER A 216 8.66 -7.75 -5.33
CA SER A 216 7.22 -7.48 -5.35
C SER A 216 6.50 -8.09 -4.16
N GLY A 217 5.39 -7.48 -3.72
CA GLY A 217 4.63 -7.96 -2.57
C GLY A 217 3.44 -7.08 -2.20
N ILE A 218 2.81 -7.45 -1.08
CA ILE A 218 1.52 -6.89 -0.63
C ILE A 218 1.71 -5.42 -0.22
N ALA A 219 0.72 -4.59 -0.57
CA ALA A 219 0.62 -3.15 -0.29
C ALA A 219 1.76 -2.27 -0.85
N ARG A 220 2.58 -2.79 -1.77
CA ARG A 220 3.74 -2.06 -2.30
C ARG A 220 3.42 -0.93 -3.28
N TYR A 221 2.19 -0.88 -3.80
CA TYR A 221 1.76 0.23 -4.67
C TYR A 221 1.84 1.60 -3.96
N ILE A 222 1.73 1.65 -2.63
CA ILE A 222 1.90 2.91 -1.87
C ILE A 222 3.38 3.31 -1.89
N MET A 223 4.29 2.34 -1.74
CA MET A 223 5.72 2.59 -1.84
C MET A 223 6.11 3.05 -3.25
N ASP A 224 5.41 2.60 -4.30
CA ASP A 224 5.62 3.11 -5.66
C ASP A 224 5.24 4.60 -5.76
N GLU A 225 4.17 5.04 -5.08
CA GLU A 225 3.82 6.46 -4.99
C GLU A 225 4.85 7.27 -4.20
N VAL A 226 5.47 6.69 -3.16
CA VAL A 226 6.58 7.31 -2.42
C VAL A 226 7.79 7.49 -3.34
N LEU A 227 8.18 6.43 -4.07
CA LEU A 227 9.29 6.46 -5.03
C LEU A 227 9.03 7.45 -6.17
N GLU A 228 7.81 7.53 -6.68
CA GLU A 228 7.39 8.53 -7.66
C GLU A 228 7.46 9.95 -7.08
N GLY A 229 7.07 10.13 -5.82
CA GLY A 229 7.26 11.38 -5.07
C GLY A 229 8.72 11.81 -5.01
N ILE A 230 9.62 10.88 -4.65
CA ILE A 230 11.07 11.10 -4.66
C ILE A 230 11.55 11.50 -6.06
N HIS A 231 11.15 10.74 -7.09
CA HIS A 231 11.54 11.02 -8.46
C HIS A 231 11.15 12.44 -8.87
N LYS A 232 9.92 12.86 -8.56
CA LYS A 232 9.45 14.23 -8.84
C LYS A 232 10.27 15.30 -8.11
N VAL A 233 10.75 15.04 -6.89
CA VAL A 233 11.66 15.97 -6.19
C VAL A 233 13.02 16.02 -6.88
N LYS A 234 13.59 14.86 -7.24
CA LYS A 234 14.89 14.76 -7.94
C LYS A 234 14.86 15.37 -9.34
N VAL A 235 13.72 15.35 -10.04
CA VAL A 235 13.54 16.06 -11.32
C VAL A 235 13.63 17.58 -11.14
N VAL A 236 13.14 18.11 -10.01
CA VAL A 236 13.24 19.55 -9.71
C VAL A 236 14.65 19.94 -9.28
N ASN A 237 15.33 19.08 -8.52
CA ASN A 237 16.71 19.28 -8.10
C ASN A 237 17.44 17.93 -7.91
N SER A 238 18.25 17.56 -8.91
CA SER A 238 18.95 16.28 -8.96
C SER A 238 20.12 16.19 -7.98
N GLY A 239 20.76 17.32 -7.67
CA GLY A 239 21.90 17.43 -6.77
C GLY A 239 21.55 17.55 -5.28
N MET A 240 20.28 17.31 -4.92
CA MET A 240 19.84 17.36 -3.53
C MET A 240 20.14 16.06 -2.81
N ASP A 241 20.74 16.17 -1.63
CA ASP A 241 20.99 15.05 -0.74
C ASP A 241 19.79 14.87 0.20
N ILE A 242 19.06 13.77 -0.01
CA ILE A 242 17.88 13.43 0.77
C ILE A 242 18.23 12.19 1.61
N THR A 243 18.12 12.35 2.92
CA THR A 243 18.26 11.26 3.89
C THR A 243 16.91 11.03 4.56
N VAL A 244 16.39 9.81 4.45
CA VAL A 244 15.22 9.35 5.18
C VAL A 244 15.71 8.46 6.32
N CYS A 245 15.40 8.85 7.54
CA CYS A 245 15.96 8.23 8.74
C CYS A 245 14.86 7.81 9.71
N TRP A 246 15.16 6.75 10.46
CA TRP A 246 14.33 6.40 11.60
C TRP A 246 14.50 7.42 12.72
N THR A 247 13.38 7.80 13.34
CA THR A 247 13.33 8.64 14.53
C THR A 247 12.45 8.00 15.58
N PRO A 248 12.95 7.71 16.79
CA PRO A 248 12.16 7.06 17.81
C PRO A 248 11.01 7.95 18.30
N GLY A 249 9.84 7.33 18.47
CA GLY A 249 8.69 7.93 19.15
C GLY A 249 8.96 8.18 20.63
N HIS A 250 8.45 9.29 21.15
CA HIS A 250 8.42 9.61 22.60
C HIS A 250 9.78 9.79 23.30
N ILE A 251 10.83 10.19 22.58
CA ILE A 251 12.18 10.44 23.15
C ILE A 251 12.52 11.94 23.23
N GLY A 252 11.55 12.86 23.15
CA GLY A 252 11.85 14.29 23.29
C GLY A 252 12.39 14.97 22.04
N ILE A 253 12.35 14.33 20.86
CA ILE A 253 12.74 14.97 19.59
C ILE A 253 11.63 15.96 19.20
N PRO A 254 11.85 17.29 19.23
CA PRO A 254 10.75 18.26 19.15
C PRO A 254 9.89 18.13 17.89
N GLY A 255 10.53 17.83 16.75
CA GLY A 255 9.81 17.65 15.48
C GLY A 255 8.96 16.38 15.42
N ASN A 256 9.44 15.29 16.03
CA ASN A 256 8.69 14.03 16.09
C ASN A 256 7.51 14.13 17.06
N GLU A 257 7.72 14.71 18.25
CA GLU A 257 6.64 14.94 19.21
C GLU A 257 5.55 15.87 18.67
N LYS A 258 5.96 16.84 17.85
CA LYS A 258 5.02 17.70 17.13
C LYS A 258 4.20 16.91 16.13
N ALA A 259 4.80 16.01 15.35
CA ALA A 259 4.08 15.16 14.41
C ALA A 259 3.05 14.27 15.13
N ASP A 260 3.43 13.63 16.24
CA ASP A 260 2.54 12.82 17.09
C ASP A 260 1.38 13.61 17.70
N LYS A 261 1.64 14.85 18.12
CA LYS A 261 0.56 15.72 18.58
C LYS A 261 -0.40 16.10 17.46
N GLU A 262 0.12 16.39 16.28
CA GLU A 262 -0.66 16.88 15.15
C GLU A 262 -1.48 15.78 14.46
N VAL A 263 -1.01 14.54 14.45
CA VAL A 263 -1.78 13.41 13.89
C VAL A 263 -3.03 13.12 14.71
N LYS A 264 -2.94 13.21 16.04
CA LYS A 264 -4.09 13.14 16.95
C LYS A 264 -5.11 14.25 16.67
N CYS A 265 -4.65 15.48 16.43
CA CYS A 265 -5.52 16.60 16.04
C CYS A 265 -6.13 16.45 14.64
N THR A 266 -5.46 15.77 13.71
CA THR A 266 -5.94 15.56 12.34
C THR A 266 -7.18 14.68 12.31
N VAL A 267 -7.16 13.61 13.11
CA VAL A 267 -8.30 12.71 13.29
C VAL A 267 -9.53 13.43 13.86
N GLU A 268 -9.32 14.50 14.62
CA GLU A 268 -10.39 15.33 15.20
C GLU A 268 -10.92 16.42 14.23
N GLY A 269 -10.58 16.35 12.93
CA GLY A 269 -11.22 17.14 11.87
C GLY A 269 -10.39 18.30 11.29
N LYS A 270 -9.10 18.39 11.61
CA LYS A 270 -8.19 19.41 11.04
C LYS A 270 -7.47 18.88 9.80
N GLU A 271 -8.12 18.95 8.65
CA GLU A 271 -7.53 18.55 7.36
C GLU A 271 -6.93 19.76 6.61
N THR A 272 -5.79 19.55 5.94
CA THR A 272 -5.22 20.55 5.02
C THR A 272 -5.68 20.25 3.59
N GLU A 273 -6.15 21.25 2.85
CA GLU A 273 -6.56 21.05 1.47
C GLU A 273 -5.35 20.72 0.56
N LEU A 274 -5.31 19.49 0.02
CA LEU A 274 -4.21 19.01 -0.82
C LEU A 274 -4.47 19.28 -2.30
N ARG A 275 -3.85 20.33 -2.83
CA ARG A 275 -3.74 20.57 -4.28
C ARG A 275 -2.57 19.76 -4.86
N GLY A 276 -2.82 18.56 -5.37
CA GLY A 276 -1.82 17.81 -6.15
C GLY A 276 -1.77 16.30 -5.93
N LEU A 277 -2.39 15.78 -4.87
CA LEU A 277 -2.37 14.35 -4.54
C LEU A 277 -3.61 13.64 -5.08
N HIS A 278 -3.64 13.43 -6.40
CA HIS A 278 -4.72 12.68 -7.06
C HIS A 278 -4.87 11.25 -6.53
N PHE A 279 -3.76 10.64 -6.07
CA PHE A 279 -3.73 9.32 -5.46
C PHE A 279 -4.65 9.22 -4.23
N LEU A 280 -4.68 10.25 -3.38
CA LEU A 280 -5.50 10.30 -2.16
C LEU A 280 -6.93 10.83 -2.39
N ARG A 281 -7.30 11.17 -3.63
CA ARG A 281 -8.68 11.53 -3.99
C ARG A 281 -9.56 10.32 -4.30
N LYS A 282 -8.94 9.16 -4.58
CA LYS A 282 -9.62 7.90 -4.81
C LYS A 282 -9.44 7.01 -3.58
N PRO A 283 -10.38 6.10 -3.30
CA PRO A 283 -10.17 5.09 -2.26
C PRO A 283 -8.90 4.29 -2.53
N LEU A 284 -8.09 4.09 -1.50
CA LEU A 284 -6.88 3.26 -1.58
C LEU A 284 -7.24 1.83 -1.97
N LYS A 285 -6.43 1.22 -2.84
CA LYS A 285 -6.63 -0.17 -3.26
C LYS A 285 -6.55 -1.12 -2.06
N MET A 286 -7.37 -2.17 -2.10
CA MET A 286 -7.41 -3.22 -1.10
C MET A 286 -6.26 -4.21 -1.34
N SER A 287 -5.44 -4.40 -0.31
CA SER A 287 -4.38 -5.41 -0.34
C SER A 287 -4.91 -6.78 0.07
N LYS A 288 -4.17 -7.85 -0.25
CA LYS A 288 -4.52 -9.20 0.22
C LYS A 288 -4.68 -9.25 1.75
N ALA A 289 -3.81 -8.55 2.47
CA ALA A 289 -3.85 -8.48 3.93
C ALA A 289 -5.13 -7.79 4.43
N THR A 290 -5.54 -6.68 3.80
CA THR A 290 -6.79 -5.99 4.13
C THR A 290 -7.99 -6.92 3.92
N VAL A 291 -8.06 -7.61 2.78
CA VAL A 291 -9.16 -8.54 2.48
C VAL A 291 -9.26 -9.64 3.53
N LEU A 292 -8.14 -10.28 3.87
CA LEU A 292 -8.13 -11.36 4.88
C LEU A 292 -8.52 -10.87 6.27
N ALA A 293 -8.12 -9.64 6.64
CA ALA A 293 -8.50 -9.05 7.91
C ALA A 293 -10.02 -8.81 7.99
N THR A 294 -10.65 -8.36 6.90
CA THR A 294 -12.11 -8.17 6.84
C THR A 294 -12.87 -9.48 7.09
N TYR A 295 -12.43 -10.58 6.47
CA TYR A 295 -13.09 -11.89 6.63
C TYR A 295 -12.83 -12.55 7.99
N LYS A 296 -11.76 -12.19 8.71
CA LYS A 296 -11.51 -12.69 10.07
C LYS A 296 -12.35 -12.01 11.15
N LYS A 297 -12.93 -10.84 10.85
CA LYS A 297 -13.77 -10.07 11.77
C LYS A 297 -15.27 -10.46 11.68
N GLN A 298 -15.65 -11.28 10.71
CA GLN A 298 -17.00 -11.85 10.54
C GLN A 298 -17.09 -13.22 11.19
#